data_AF-A0A7X7YVW3-F1
#
_entry.id   AF-A0A7X7YVW3-F1
#
_cell.length_a   1.000
_cell.length_b   1.000
_cell.length_c   1.000
_cell.angle_alpha   90.00
_cell.angle_beta   90.00
_cell.angle_gamma   90.00
#
_symmetry.space_group_name_H-M   'P 1'
#
loop_
_entity.id
_entity.type
_entity.pdbx_description
1 polymer ?
#
loop_
_entity_poly.entity_id
_entity_poly.type
_entity_poly.pdbx_seq_one_letter_code
_entity_poly.pdbx_strand_id
1 'polypeptide(L)'
;MKRQQGWSLQAFVRWSDAHPWFRAPAFRLACLGVLAVIFVLLASIALLPGCEPRGSVRLTPQMEVDSQFWIRVLLASGVSECTVELSTAFRVARADFGLGIEQGQPARDPLDGPTKVTLVRGRLQLGQTPLADSQVVISPGPPHVFGFNGQNYRGKLKLSVNRDGTAFDVLNLVPLEPYLAGVVGEEMPDYWEPQALRAQAVAARTYCLYIKNRFGVNRSYDVSKTQASQVYGGVAAESPQVWDAVNSTFGKILTTGPAQAGRDARTDMLSRGLFPAYFSSVCGGHTSNSQDVFGDSFGPLQGVPCPYCKDVARLGLFFWPMAQFSRKTVTDQLTARYPKLKALGEIREIAVADQVDYGQFSRLTKIRLVGTTGKTDSLRAEDLRLAIDPSGRKLKSTICRIVPWGDGWAFLSGRGWGHGVGMCQCGAEGMARQGSTAEEILKHYYPGAQIVSVY
;
A
#
# COMPACT_ATOMS: atom_id res chain seq x y z
N MET A 1 29.78 14.59 22.60
CA MET A 1 29.77 13.11 22.65
C MET A 1 30.72 12.64 23.74
N LYS A 2 30.19 12.00 24.79
CA LYS A 2 30.99 11.34 25.83
C LYS A 2 31.72 10.14 25.22
N ARG A 3 33.04 10.05 25.40
CA ARG A 3 33.90 8.95 24.93
C ARG A 3 33.59 7.67 25.70
N GLN A 4 33.32 6.58 25.00
CA GLN A 4 33.42 5.22 25.55
C GLN A 4 34.91 4.88 25.73
N GLN A 5 35.30 4.46 26.94
CA GLN A 5 36.64 3.98 27.25
C GLN A 5 36.76 2.51 26.82
N GLY A 6 37.68 2.23 25.89
CA GLY A 6 38.10 0.87 25.56
C GLY A 6 39.07 0.34 26.63
N TRP A 7 38.96 -0.95 26.95
CA TRP A 7 39.86 -1.63 27.87
C TRP A 7 41.27 -1.74 27.25
N SER A 8 42.30 -1.35 27.99
CA SER A 8 43.69 -1.47 27.52
C SER A 8 44.20 -2.91 27.69
N LEU A 9 45.14 -3.31 26.83
CA LEU A 9 45.80 -4.63 26.89
C LEU A 9 46.39 -4.93 28.28
N GLN A 10 46.82 -3.89 28.99
CA GLN A 10 47.37 -3.98 30.35
C GLN A 10 46.31 -4.37 31.39
N ALA A 11 45.03 -4.00 31.20
CA ALA A 11 43.93 -4.41 32.08
C ALA A 11 43.58 -5.90 31.93
N PHE A 12 43.70 -6.43 30.70
CA PHE A 12 43.49 -7.84 30.41
C PHE A 12 44.58 -8.73 31.00
N VAL A 13 45.85 -8.31 30.90
CA VAL A 13 46.99 -9.03 31.48
C VAL A 13 46.85 -9.11 33.01
N ARG A 14 46.53 -7.99 33.68
CA ARG A 14 46.30 -7.97 35.15
C ARG A 14 45.12 -8.82 35.60
N TRP A 15 44.06 -8.93 34.79
CA TRP A 15 42.92 -9.81 35.09
C TRP A 15 43.29 -11.30 34.94
N SER A 16 44.12 -11.63 33.95
CA SER A 16 44.55 -13.01 33.67
C SER A 16 45.48 -13.59 34.73
N ASP A 17 46.29 -12.76 35.39
CA ASP A 17 47.19 -13.21 36.48
C ASP A 17 46.45 -13.47 37.80
N ALA A 18 45.23 -12.94 37.96
CA ALA A 18 44.40 -13.12 39.16
C ALA A 18 43.56 -14.42 39.17
N HIS A 19 43.54 -15.20 38.06
CA HIS A 19 42.66 -16.36 37.91
C HIS A 19 43.42 -17.62 37.42
N PRO A 20 43.95 -18.45 38.33
CA PRO A 20 44.88 -19.56 38.00
C PRO A 20 44.32 -20.68 37.12
N TRP A 21 43.00 -20.72 36.87
CA TRP A 21 42.33 -21.77 36.09
C TRP A 21 42.53 -21.63 34.57
N PHE A 22 42.98 -20.47 34.10
CA PHE A 22 43.25 -20.20 32.68
C PHE A 22 44.54 -20.82 32.13
N ARG A 23 45.39 -21.39 33.01
CA ARG A 23 46.67 -22.01 32.62
C ARG A 23 46.60 -23.53 32.44
N ALA A 24 45.42 -24.15 32.54
CA ALA A 24 45.28 -25.59 32.35
C ALA A 24 45.46 -25.99 30.86
N PRO A 25 46.31 -26.97 30.53
CA PRO A 25 46.62 -27.35 29.15
C PRO A 25 45.40 -27.87 28.35
N ALA A 26 44.36 -28.35 29.04
CA ALA A 26 43.11 -28.81 28.42
C ALA A 26 42.29 -27.67 27.76
N PHE A 27 42.41 -26.42 28.23
CA PHE A 27 41.62 -25.31 27.70
C PHE A 27 42.19 -24.72 26.40
N ARG A 28 43.51 -24.87 26.18
CA ARG A 28 44.18 -24.36 24.97
C ARG A 28 43.89 -25.20 23.73
N LEU A 29 43.73 -26.53 23.85
CA LEU A 29 43.35 -27.38 22.73
C LEU A 29 41.89 -27.20 22.29
N ALA A 30 40.97 -26.94 23.22
CA ALA A 30 39.55 -26.70 22.89
C ALA A 30 39.34 -25.39 22.11
N CYS A 31 40.02 -24.30 22.50
CA CYS A 31 39.89 -23.01 21.81
C CYS A 31 40.53 -23.01 20.41
N LEU A 32 41.64 -23.74 20.20
CA LEU A 32 42.28 -23.87 18.87
C LEU A 32 41.42 -24.70 17.90
N GLY A 33 40.73 -25.74 18.40
CA GLY A 33 39.79 -26.53 17.59
C GLY A 33 38.55 -25.74 17.14
N VAL A 34 37.98 -24.92 18.03
CA VAL A 34 36.79 -24.10 17.71
C VAL A 34 37.13 -22.97 16.71
N LEU A 35 38.31 -22.33 16.84
CA LEU A 35 38.75 -21.30 15.89
C LEU A 35 39.06 -21.87 14.49
N ALA A 36 39.61 -23.09 14.40
CA ALA A 36 39.87 -23.74 13.12
C ALA A 36 38.57 -24.13 12.38
N VAL A 37 37.54 -24.61 13.11
CA VAL A 37 36.23 -24.94 12.53
C VAL A 37 35.50 -23.69 12.03
N ILE A 38 35.60 -22.57 12.75
CA ILE A 38 35.03 -21.28 12.33
C ILE A 38 35.73 -20.75 11.07
N PHE A 39 37.06 -20.90 10.97
CA PHE A 39 37.80 -20.45 9.78
C PHE A 39 37.51 -21.30 8.53
N VAL A 40 37.31 -22.62 8.69
CA VAL A 40 36.91 -23.51 7.59
C VAL A 40 35.46 -23.24 7.15
N LEU A 41 34.54 -22.97 8.07
CA LEU A 41 33.16 -22.57 7.74
C LEU A 41 33.10 -21.20 7.04
N LEU A 42 33.93 -20.23 7.46
CA LEU A 42 33.99 -18.91 6.81
C LEU A 42 34.67 -18.95 5.44
N ALA A 43 35.71 -19.78 5.26
CA ALA A 43 36.35 -19.97 3.95
C ALA A 43 35.45 -20.71 2.95
N SER A 44 34.54 -21.57 3.43
CA SER A 44 33.52 -22.25 2.61
C SER A 44 32.44 -21.29 2.08
N ILE A 45 32.17 -20.21 2.80
CA ILE A 45 31.20 -19.17 2.41
C ILE A 45 31.80 -18.20 1.38
N ALA A 46 33.13 -18.06 1.34
CA ALA A 46 33.83 -17.12 0.46
C ALA A 46 34.17 -17.66 -0.95
N LEU A 47 33.89 -18.94 -1.23
CA LEU A 47 34.18 -19.59 -2.53
C LEU A 47 32.93 -20.00 -3.32
N LEU A 48 31.74 -19.62 -2.88
CA LEU A 48 30.56 -19.70 -3.72
C LEU A 48 30.50 -18.41 -4.58
N PRO A 49 30.67 -18.48 -5.91
CA PRO A 49 30.29 -17.35 -6.75
C PRO A 49 28.83 -17.05 -6.42
N GLY A 50 28.54 -15.76 -6.18
CA GLY A 50 27.22 -15.28 -5.84
C GLY A 50 26.18 -15.79 -6.84
N CYS A 51 25.55 -16.91 -6.50
CA CYS A 51 24.22 -17.22 -7.00
C CYS A 51 23.31 -16.25 -6.27
N GLU A 52 23.10 -15.08 -6.87
CA GLU A 52 21.79 -14.44 -6.73
C GLU A 52 20.76 -15.55 -6.99
N PRO A 53 19.76 -15.74 -6.11
CA PRO A 53 18.67 -16.62 -6.45
C PRO A 53 18.04 -16.01 -7.70
N ARG A 54 18.34 -16.57 -8.88
CA ARG A 54 17.49 -16.45 -10.06
C ARG A 54 16.20 -17.18 -9.69
N GLY A 55 15.41 -16.54 -8.84
CA GLY A 55 14.03 -16.91 -8.65
C GLY A 55 13.44 -16.88 -10.05
N SER A 56 13.06 -18.04 -10.56
CA SER A 56 12.34 -18.13 -11.82
C SER A 56 11.14 -17.21 -11.69
N VAL A 57 11.22 -16.04 -12.30
CA VAL A 57 10.14 -15.06 -12.22
C VAL A 57 8.94 -15.73 -12.86
N ARG A 58 7.96 -16.09 -12.04
CA ARG A 58 6.74 -16.77 -12.46
C ARG A 58 6.17 -16.02 -13.66
N LEU A 59 5.78 -16.73 -14.72
CA LEU A 59 5.09 -16.13 -15.86
C LEU A 59 3.92 -15.29 -15.35
N THR A 60 3.76 -14.08 -15.89
CA THR A 60 2.60 -13.25 -15.56
C THR A 60 1.34 -13.91 -16.12
N PRO A 61 0.39 -14.36 -15.28
CA PRO A 61 -0.83 -14.99 -15.77
C PRO A 61 -1.74 -13.95 -16.43
N GLN A 62 -2.67 -14.42 -17.25
CA GLN A 62 -3.80 -13.62 -17.76
C GLN A 62 -3.42 -12.42 -18.64
N MET A 63 -2.29 -12.50 -19.35
CA MET A 63 -1.91 -11.50 -20.35
C MET A 63 -2.88 -11.43 -21.55
N GLU A 64 -3.76 -12.41 -21.71
CA GLU A 64 -4.79 -12.46 -22.76
C GLU A 64 -6.21 -12.23 -22.20
N VAL A 65 -6.35 -11.78 -20.94
CA VAL A 65 -7.67 -11.50 -20.34
C VAL A 65 -8.35 -10.33 -21.04
N ASP A 66 -9.69 -10.33 -21.01
CA ASP A 66 -10.51 -9.25 -21.55
C ASP A 66 -10.04 -7.88 -21.04
N SER A 67 -10.02 -6.90 -21.94
CA SER A 67 -9.49 -5.56 -21.69
C SER A 67 -10.09 -4.85 -20.48
N GLN A 68 -11.32 -5.17 -20.11
CA GLN A 68 -11.97 -4.60 -18.93
C GLN A 68 -11.31 -5.02 -17.60
N PHE A 69 -10.60 -6.15 -17.58
CA PHE A 69 -9.88 -6.65 -16.40
C PHE A 69 -8.40 -6.25 -16.38
N TRP A 70 -7.98 -5.38 -17.30
CA TRP A 70 -6.70 -4.71 -17.20
C TRP A 70 -6.79 -3.46 -16.36
N ILE A 71 -5.82 -3.26 -15.48
CA ILE A 71 -5.73 -2.14 -14.58
C ILE A 71 -4.61 -1.21 -15.04
N ARG A 72 -4.95 0.08 -15.17
CA ARG A 72 -4.00 1.15 -15.47
C ARG A 72 -3.54 1.79 -14.15
N VAL A 73 -2.37 1.42 -13.65
CA VAL A 73 -1.82 1.93 -12.40
C VAL A 73 -0.87 3.09 -12.66
N LEU A 74 -1.15 4.28 -12.13
CA LEU A 74 -0.23 5.41 -12.20
C LEU A 74 0.97 5.19 -11.26
N LEU A 75 2.17 5.02 -11.85
CA LEU A 75 3.42 4.80 -11.11
C LEU A 75 4.15 6.11 -10.79
N ALA A 76 4.10 7.08 -11.70
CA ALA A 76 4.63 8.43 -11.54
C ALA A 76 3.86 9.40 -12.45
N SER A 77 3.71 10.65 -12.02
CA SER A 77 2.99 11.67 -12.78
C SER A 77 3.83 12.92 -12.98
N GLY A 78 3.74 13.52 -14.17
CA GLY A 78 4.40 14.78 -14.49
C GLY A 78 5.93 14.73 -14.36
N VAL A 79 6.56 13.61 -14.72
CA VAL A 79 8.02 13.48 -14.69
C VAL A 79 8.65 13.93 -16.02
N SER A 80 9.87 14.45 -15.96
CA SER A 80 10.69 14.77 -17.15
C SER A 80 11.67 13.65 -17.50
N GLU A 81 11.98 12.76 -16.55
CA GLU A 81 12.78 11.57 -16.73
C GLU A 81 12.38 10.44 -15.77
N CYS A 82 12.66 9.20 -16.16
CA CYS A 82 12.63 8.03 -15.28
C CYS A 82 13.64 6.96 -15.74
N THR A 83 13.83 5.92 -14.94
CA THR A 83 14.70 4.79 -15.30
C THR A 83 13.87 3.53 -15.49
N VAL A 84 14.14 2.78 -16.57
CA VAL A 84 13.48 1.52 -16.88
C VAL A 84 14.49 0.39 -17.09
N GLU A 85 14.09 -0.84 -16.78
CA GLU A 85 14.88 -2.05 -17.02
C GLU A 85 14.03 -3.04 -17.82
N LEU A 86 14.57 -3.56 -18.92
CA LEU A 86 13.90 -4.51 -19.82
C LEU A 86 14.86 -5.66 -20.12
N SER A 87 14.86 -6.68 -19.25
CA SER A 87 15.78 -7.83 -19.33
C SER A 87 15.40 -8.88 -20.37
N THR A 88 14.28 -8.69 -21.06
CA THR A 88 13.77 -9.55 -22.13
C THR A 88 13.55 -8.74 -23.41
N ALA A 89 13.55 -9.41 -24.56
CA ALA A 89 13.14 -8.79 -25.80
C ALA A 89 11.76 -8.14 -25.63
N PHE A 90 11.56 -6.96 -26.20
CA PHE A 90 10.36 -6.16 -25.96
C PHE A 90 9.82 -5.54 -27.24
N ARG A 91 8.53 -5.24 -27.26
CA ARG A 91 7.90 -4.53 -28.37
C ARG A 91 7.52 -3.12 -27.93
N VAL A 92 7.51 -2.21 -28.89
CA VAL A 92 7.09 -0.81 -28.69
C VAL A 92 5.95 -0.54 -29.65
N ALA A 93 4.78 -0.17 -29.12
CA ALA A 93 3.59 0.09 -29.90
C ALA A 93 3.02 1.49 -29.61
N ARG A 94 2.36 2.06 -30.63
CA ARG A 94 1.46 3.21 -30.46
C ARG A 94 0.25 2.79 -29.66
N ALA A 95 -0.22 3.67 -28.78
CA ALA A 95 -1.40 3.41 -27.97
C ALA A 95 -2.50 4.43 -28.24
N ASP A 96 -3.20 4.25 -29.36
CA ASP A 96 -4.43 4.96 -29.68
C ASP A 96 -5.60 4.19 -29.04
N PHE A 97 -5.82 4.41 -27.74
CA PHE A 97 -6.95 3.87 -26.95
C PHE A 97 -7.32 2.39 -27.19
N GLY A 98 -6.61 1.52 -26.48
CA GLY A 98 -6.86 0.08 -26.39
C GLY A 98 -5.57 -0.58 -25.97
N LEU A 99 -5.62 -1.66 -25.21
CA LEU A 99 -4.43 -2.48 -24.92
C LEU A 99 -3.82 -2.86 -26.28
N GLY A 100 -2.70 -2.22 -26.61
CA GLY A 100 -2.29 -2.03 -28.00
C GLY A 100 -2.32 -3.32 -28.83
N ILE A 101 -2.81 -3.22 -30.06
CA ILE A 101 -2.63 -4.27 -31.05
C ILE A 101 -1.12 -4.33 -31.34
N GLU A 102 -0.43 -5.31 -30.76
CA GLU A 102 1.01 -5.55 -30.97
C GLU A 102 1.31 -6.15 -32.35
N GLN A 103 0.28 -6.41 -33.16
CA GLN A 103 0.45 -7.08 -34.45
C GLN A 103 1.34 -6.26 -35.39
N GLY A 104 2.52 -6.80 -35.69
CA GLY A 104 3.41 -6.32 -36.74
C GLY A 104 4.60 -5.46 -36.31
N GLN A 105 4.72 -5.05 -35.03
CA GLN A 105 5.92 -4.30 -34.59
C GLN A 105 7.08 -5.26 -34.28
N PRO A 106 8.30 -5.08 -34.83
CA PRO A 106 9.42 -5.97 -34.55
C PRO A 106 9.80 -5.93 -33.06
N ALA A 107 10.20 -7.09 -32.53
CA ALA A 107 10.80 -7.14 -31.20
C ALA A 107 12.18 -6.45 -31.24
N ARG A 108 12.48 -5.71 -30.17
CA ARG A 108 13.78 -5.11 -29.90
C ARG A 108 14.52 -6.00 -28.90
N ASP A 109 15.84 -6.01 -28.98
CA ASP A 109 16.69 -6.73 -28.04
C ASP A 109 16.53 -6.20 -26.60
N PRO A 110 16.79 -7.04 -25.57
CA PRO A 110 16.86 -6.58 -24.19
C PRO A 110 17.79 -5.37 -24.01
N LEU A 111 17.54 -4.57 -22.98
CA LEU A 111 18.45 -3.50 -22.60
C LEU A 111 19.60 -4.05 -21.75
N ASP A 112 20.82 -3.55 -21.97
CA ASP A 112 22.03 -3.95 -21.23
C ASP A 112 22.03 -3.56 -19.74
N GLY A 113 21.00 -2.83 -19.28
CA GLY A 113 20.82 -2.43 -17.90
C GLY A 113 19.78 -1.31 -17.73
N PRO A 114 19.74 -0.70 -16.52
CA PRO A 114 18.87 0.44 -16.25
C PRO A 114 19.12 1.58 -17.24
N THR A 115 18.08 1.92 -18.00
CA THR A 115 18.14 2.87 -19.09
C THR A 115 17.21 4.03 -18.81
N LYS A 116 17.70 5.26 -18.98
CA LYS A 116 16.88 6.46 -18.81
C LYS A 116 15.83 6.58 -19.93
N VAL A 117 14.62 6.92 -19.54
CA VAL A 117 13.60 7.49 -20.42
C VAL A 117 13.58 8.99 -20.19
N THR A 118 13.77 9.78 -21.24
CA THR A 118 13.80 11.25 -21.17
C THR A 118 12.83 11.87 -22.16
N LEU A 119 12.41 13.10 -21.86
CA LEU A 119 11.63 13.91 -22.79
C LEU A 119 12.52 14.97 -23.43
N VAL A 120 12.79 14.84 -24.73
CA VAL A 120 13.65 15.77 -25.48
C VAL A 120 12.80 16.44 -26.56
N ARG A 121 12.61 17.76 -26.45
CA ARG A 121 11.78 18.57 -27.37
C ARG A 121 10.38 17.97 -27.58
N GLY A 122 9.74 17.54 -26.49
CA GLY A 122 8.40 16.93 -26.50
C GLY A 122 8.33 15.51 -27.04
N ARG A 123 9.47 14.85 -27.32
CA ARG A 123 9.53 13.46 -27.78
C ARG A 123 10.21 12.58 -26.75
N LEU A 124 9.63 11.41 -26.51
CA LEU A 124 10.20 10.42 -25.60
C LEU A 124 11.44 9.78 -26.23
N GLN A 125 12.46 9.52 -25.43
CA GLN A 125 13.65 8.76 -25.81
C GLN A 125 13.89 7.65 -24.78
N LEU A 126 14.24 6.45 -25.24
CA LEU A 126 14.72 5.35 -24.42
C LEU A 126 16.23 5.21 -24.65
N GLY A 127 17.03 5.65 -23.69
CA GLY A 127 18.46 5.86 -23.88
C GLY A 127 18.70 6.88 -24.99
N GLN A 128 19.40 6.46 -26.04
CA GLN A 128 19.60 7.28 -27.26
C GLN A 128 18.54 7.00 -28.35
N THR A 129 17.62 6.07 -28.13
CA THR A 129 16.65 5.65 -29.14
C THR A 129 15.38 6.49 -29.05
N PRO A 130 15.02 7.28 -30.09
CA PRO A 130 13.76 8.00 -30.10
C PRO A 130 12.56 7.05 -30.10
N LEU A 131 11.55 7.38 -29.30
CA LEU A 131 10.23 6.79 -29.38
C LEU A 131 9.35 7.72 -30.22
N ALA A 132 8.64 7.17 -31.19
CA ALA A 132 8.05 7.95 -32.27
C ALA A 132 6.85 8.82 -31.84
N ASP A 133 6.28 8.59 -30.64
CA ASP A 133 4.96 9.07 -30.27
C ASP A 133 4.88 9.65 -28.85
N SER A 134 3.86 10.48 -28.63
CA SER A 134 3.53 11.06 -27.33
C SER A 134 2.86 10.05 -26.38
N GLN A 135 2.34 8.94 -26.90
CA GLN A 135 1.86 7.81 -26.10
C GLN A 135 2.46 6.51 -26.62
N VAL A 136 3.18 5.82 -25.74
CA VAL A 136 3.93 4.62 -26.09
C VAL A 136 3.63 3.52 -25.09
N VAL A 137 3.40 2.30 -25.58
CA VAL A 137 3.34 1.09 -24.77
C VAL A 137 4.55 0.23 -25.09
N ILE A 138 5.27 -0.14 -24.03
CA ILE A 138 6.41 -1.05 -24.05
C ILE A 138 5.95 -2.38 -23.44
N SER A 139 6.01 -3.43 -24.24
CA SER A 139 5.60 -4.78 -23.87
C SER A 139 6.83 -5.68 -23.73
N PRO A 140 7.33 -5.96 -22.52
CA PRO A 140 8.37 -6.96 -22.32
C PRO A 140 7.86 -8.35 -22.71
N GLY A 141 8.72 -9.18 -23.29
CA GLY A 141 8.45 -10.60 -23.53
C GLY A 141 8.32 -11.39 -22.22
N PRO A 142 7.97 -12.69 -22.29
CA PRO A 142 7.85 -13.55 -21.10
C PRO A 142 9.10 -13.44 -20.20
N PRO A 143 8.93 -13.22 -18.88
CA PRO A 143 7.72 -13.37 -18.07
C PRO A 143 6.79 -12.15 -18.00
N HIS A 144 6.97 -11.16 -18.88
CA HIS A 144 6.24 -9.88 -18.93
C HIS A 144 6.49 -9.03 -17.68
N VAL A 145 7.77 -8.81 -17.38
CA VAL A 145 8.21 -7.98 -16.25
C VAL A 145 9.13 -6.89 -16.76
N PHE A 146 8.94 -5.67 -16.24
CA PHE A 146 9.83 -4.54 -16.45
C PHE A 146 10.22 -3.93 -15.10
N GLY A 147 11.43 -3.37 -15.03
CA GLY A 147 11.85 -2.54 -13.91
C GLY A 147 11.51 -1.08 -14.17
N PHE A 148 11.11 -0.38 -13.11
CA PHE A 148 10.89 1.06 -13.08
C PHE A 148 11.45 1.62 -11.78
N ASN A 149 12.44 2.51 -11.89
CA ASN A 149 13.13 3.14 -10.76
C ASN A 149 13.57 2.14 -9.66
N GLY A 150 14.13 0.99 -10.07
CA GLY A 150 14.62 -0.06 -9.16
C GLY A 150 13.56 -1.01 -8.59
N GLN A 151 12.32 -0.93 -9.05
CA GLN A 151 11.24 -1.85 -8.66
C GLN A 151 10.65 -2.56 -9.87
N ASN A 152 10.38 -3.86 -9.72
CA ASN A 152 9.84 -4.70 -10.79
C ASN A 152 8.31 -4.72 -10.79
N TYR A 153 7.74 -4.65 -11.99
CA TYR A 153 6.30 -4.65 -12.23
C TYR A 153 5.95 -5.66 -13.33
N ARG A 154 4.82 -6.34 -13.15
CA ARG A 154 4.25 -7.25 -14.14
C ARG A 154 3.40 -6.47 -15.16
N GLY A 155 3.34 -6.98 -16.38
CA GLY A 155 2.51 -6.46 -17.46
C GLY A 155 3.30 -5.61 -18.46
N LYS A 156 2.74 -4.45 -18.83
CA LYS A 156 3.26 -3.55 -19.87
C LYS A 156 3.47 -2.15 -19.28
N LEU A 157 4.49 -1.46 -19.77
CA LEU A 157 4.78 -0.07 -19.38
C LEU A 157 4.14 0.88 -20.38
N LYS A 158 3.31 1.82 -19.92
CA LYS A 158 2.79 2.93 -20.74
C LYS A 158 3.40 4.26 -20.33
N LEU A 159 3.88 5.00 -21.32
CA LEU A 159 4.37 6.36 -21.19
C LEU A 159 3.40 7.31 -21.90
N SER A 160 3.00 8.40 -21.26
CA SER A 160 2.03 9.35 -21.81
C SER A 160 2.47 10.78 -21.58
N VAL A 161 2.92 11.45 -22.63
CA VAL A 161 3.31 12.86 -22.61
C VAL A 161 2.10 13.75 -22.33
N ASN A 162 2.30 14.76 -21.48
CA ASN A 162 1.28 15.75 -21.12
C ASN A 162 1.01 16.71 -22.28
N ARG A 163 -0.12 17.42 -22.23
CA ARG A 163 -0.59 18.29 -23.33
C ARG A 163 0.39 19.41 -23.69
N ASP A 164 1.17 19.90 -22.73
CA ASP A 164 2.17 20.94 -22.93
C ASP A 164 3.53 20.42 -23.42
N GLY A 165 3.71 19.10 -23.50
CA GLY A 165 4.93 18.47 -23.97
C GLY A 165 6.14 18.66 -23.03
N THR A 166 5.94 19.05 -21.78
CA THR A 166 7.04 19.33 -20.81
C THR A 166 7.32 18.17 -19.86
N ALA A 167 6.34 17.29 -19.68
CA ALA A 167 6.42 16.15 -18.79
C ALA A 167 5.59 14.98 -19.33
N PHE A 168 5.72 13.81 -18.70
CA PHE A 168 4.93 12.62 -19.00
C PHE A 168 4.52 11.85 -17.74
N ASP A 169 3.42 11.12 -17.84
CA ASP A 169 2.98 10.14 -16.87
C ASP A 169 3.53 8.75 -17.21
N VAL A 170 3.77 7.95 -16.17
CA VAL A 170 4.21 6.56 -16.26
C VAL A 170 3.16 5.66 -15.65
N LEU A 171 2.67 4.70 -16.44
CA LEU A 171 1.61 3.79 -16.04
C LEU A 171 2.06 2.33 -16.18
N ASN A 172 1.69 1.50 -15.20
CA ASN A 172 1.69 0.06 -15.36
C ASN A 172 0.33 -0.39 -15.94
N LEU A 173 0.36 -1.12 -17.05
CA LEU A 173 -0.80 -1.83 -17.57
C LEU A 173 -0.65 -3.28 -17.14
N VAL A 174 -1.57 -3.77 -16.31
CA VAL A 174 -1.42 -5.09 -15.69
C VAL A 174 -2.77 -5.80 -15.56
N PRO A 175 -2.87 -7.12 -15.79
CA PRO A 175 -4.09 -7.86 -15.50
C PRO A 175 -4.46 -7.77 -14.00
N LEU A 176 -5.75 -7.83 -13.68
CA LEU A 176 -6.29 -7.61 -12.33
C LEU A 176 -5.66 -8.52 -11.27
N GLU A 177 -5.48 -9.81 -11.55
CA GLU A 177 -4.94 -10.75 -10.55
C GLU A 177 -3.46 -10.53 -10.23
N PRO A 178 -2.55 -10.35 -11.21
CA PRO A 178 -1.20 -9.86 -10.95
C PRO A 178 -1.14 -8.52 -10.22
N TYR A 179 -2.07 -7.60 -10.49
CA TYR A 179 -2.17 -6.36 -9.71
C TYR A 179 -2.49 -6.64 -8.25
N LEU A 180 -3.45 -7.52 -7.98
CA LEU A 180 -3.86 -7.89 -6.62
C LEU A 180 -2.76 -8.58 -5.84
N ALA A 181 -1.92 -9.40 -6.47
CA ALA A 181 -0.76 -9.99 -5.80
C ALA A 181 0.18 -8.92 -5.23
N GLY A 182 0.40 -7.82 -5.97
CA GLY A 182 1.19 -6.68 -5.50
C GLY A 182 0.47 -5.76 -4.50
N VAL A 183 -0.87 -5.85 -4.38
CA VAL A 183 -1.65 -5.09 -3.39
C VAL A 183 -1.78 -5.87 -2.08
N VAL A 184 -2.24 -7.12 -2.14
CA VAL A 184 -2.50 -7.95 -0.96
C VAL A 184 -1.23 -8.14 -0.13
N GLY A 185 -0.08 -8.34 -0.78
CA GLY A 185 1.19 -8.48 -0.08
C GLY A 185 1.78 -7.20 0.51
N GLU A 186 1.35 -6.02 0.06
CA GLU A 186 1.65 -4.75 0.73
C GLU A 186 0.70 -4.48 1.91
N GLU A 187 -0.55 -4.93 1.79
CA GLU A 187 -1.61 -4.65 2.75
C GLU A 187 -1.58 -5.59 3.96
N MET A 188 -1.21 -6.86 3.77
CA MET A 188 -1.20 -7.87 4.82
C MET A 188 0.08 -8.69 4.84
N PRO A 189 0.64 -8.98 6.03
CA PRO A 189 1.76 -9.91 6.15
C PRO A 189 1.42 -11.28 5.59
N ASP A 190 2.33 -11.86 4.82
CA ASP A 190 2.15 -13.15 4.14
C ASP A 190 1.99 -14.36 5.06
N TYR A 191 2.47 -14.27 6.30
CA TYR A 191 2.32 -15.31 7.34
C TYR A 191 0.97 -15.26 8.08
N TRP A 192 0.11 -14.29 7.79
CA TRP A 192 -1.24 -14.26 8.35
C TRP A 192 -2.09 -15.40 7.79
N GLU A 193 -3.19 -15.70 8.50
CA GLU A 193 -4.03 -16.84 8.19
C GLU A 193 -4.56 -16.78 6.75
N PRO A 194 -4.57 -17.90 6.00
CA PRO A 194 -4.99 -17.92 4.60
C PRO A 194 -6.39 -17.35 4.37
N GLN A 195 -7.32 -17.55 5.31
CA GLN A 195 -8.69 -17.03 5.20
C GLN A 195 -8.73 -15.49 5.29
N ALA A 196 -7.84 -14.88 6.07
CA ALA A 196 -7.72 -13.43 6.15
C ALA A 196 -7.16 -12.87 4.82
N LEU A 197 -6.12 -13.49 4.27
CA LEU A 197 -5.55 -13.10 2.97
C LEU A 197 -6.58 -13.24 1.83
N ARG A 198 -7.39 -14.30 1.84
CA ARG A 198 -8.49 -14.51 0.87
C ARG A 198 -9.57 -13.43 0.99
N ALA A 199 -9.98 -13.07 2.21
CA ALA A 199 -10.92 -11.97 2.43
C ALA A 199 -10.36 -10.63 1.88
N GLN A 200 -9.08 -10.36 2.12
CA GLN A 200 -8.41 -9.17 1.58
C GLN A 200 -8.31 -9.17 0.07
N ALA A 201 -8.04 -10.32 -0.58
CA ALA A 201 -8.03 -10.41 -2.03
C ALA A 201 -9.38 -10.03 -2.63
N VAL A 202 -10.49 -10.54 -2.07
CA VAL A 202 -11.86 -10.21 -2.52
C VAL A 202 -12.21 -8.73 -2.29
N ALA A 203 -11.90 -8.19 -1.10
CA ALA A 203 -12.13 -6.78 -0.79
C ALA A 203 -11.30 -5.86 -1.71
N ALA A 204 -10.02 -6.19 -1.90
CA ALA A 204 -9.12 -5.42 -2.76
C ALA A 204 -9.55 -5.45 -4.23
N ARG A 205 -9.99 -6.61 -4.74
CA ARG A 205 -10.55 -6.75 -6.10
C ARG A 205 -11.77 -5.88 -6.30
N THR A 206 -12.70 -5.93 -5.34
CA THR A 206 -13.94 -5.14 -5.36
C THR A 206 -13.63 -3.65 -5.36
N TYR A 207 -12.73 -3.19 -4.47
CA TYR A 207 -12.32 -1.80 -4.40
C TYR A 207 -11.67 -1.33 -5.71
N CYS A 208 -10.74 -2.11 -6.27
CA CYS A 208 -10.06 -1.77 -7.52
C CYS A 208 -11.05 -1.55 -8.66
N LEU A 209 -12.00 -2.48 -8.84
CA LEU A 209 -13.04 -2.39 -9.87
C LEU A 209 -14.00 -1.21 -9.62
N TYR A 210 -14.38 -0.95 -8.37
CA TYR A 210 -15.18 0.23 -8.03
C TYR A 210 -14.47 1.54 -8.43
N ILE A 211 -13.19 1.70 -8.08
CA ILE A 211 -12.42 2.91 -8.40
C ILE A 211 -12.23 3.05 -9.92
N LYS A 212 -11.91 1.95 -10.61
CA LYS A 212 -11.81 1.91 -12.08
C LYS A 212 -13.10 2.41 -12.74
N ASN A 213 -14.24 1.89 -12.33
CA ASN A 213 -15.53 2.23 -12.95
C ASN A 213 -15.99 3.65 -12.59
N ARG A 214 -15.81 4.05 -11.33
CA ARG A 214 -16.30 5.33 -10.84
C ARG A 214 -15.46 6.51 -11.33
N PHE A 215 -14.14 6.35 -11.36
CA PHE A 215 -13.19 7.44 -11.57
C PHE A 215 -12.21 7.20 -12.71
N GLY A 216 -11.91 5.95 -13.06
CA GLY A 216 -10.97 5.60 -14.13
C GLY A 216 -11.47 5.99 -15.52
N VAL A 217 -12.78 5.96 -15.75
CA VAL A 217 -13.41 6.32 -17.04
C VAL A 217 -13.09 7.74 -17.51
N ASN A 218 -12.87 8.67 -16.57
CA ASN A 218 -12.57 10.08 -16.86
C ASN A 218 -11.08 10.42 -16.70
N ARG A 219 -10.22 9.41 -16.57
CA ARG A 219 -8.77 9.57 -16.33
C ARG A 219 -7.94 8.70 -17.27
N SER A 220 -6.67 9.08 -17.42
CA SER A 220 -5.67 8.27 -18.14
C SER A 220 -5.31 6.97 -17.39
N TYR A 221 -5.60 6.90 -16.09
CA TYR A 221 -5.32 5.79 -15.18
C TYR A 221 -6.56 5.41 -14.35
N ASP A 222 -6.57 4.18 -13.83
CA ASP A 222 -7.64 3.65 -13.00
C ASP A 222 -7.35 3.89 -11.51
N VAL A 223 -6.15 3.54 -11.05
CA VAL A 223 -5.70 3.63 -9.65
C VAL A 223 -4.29 4.23 -9.56
N SER A 224 -3.92 4.82 -8.42
CA SER A 224 -2.53 5.23 -8.14
C SER A 224 -1.85 4.28 -7.17
N LYS A 225 -0.53 4.15 -7.21
CA LYS A 225 0.25 3.25 -6.32
C LYS A 225 0.32 3.64 -4.84
N THR A 226 -0.38 4.70 -4.42
CA THR A 226 -0.30 5.28 -3.08
C THR A 226 -1.55 4.95 -2.26
N GLN A 227 -1.50 5.27 -0.96
CA GLN A 227 -2.65 5.18 -0.04
C GLN A 227 -3.88 5.99 -0.47
N ALA A 228 -3.77 6.86 -1.49
CA ALA A 228 -4.93 7.50 -2.12
C ALA A 228 -5.84 6.50 -2.88
N SER A 229 -5.33 5.30 -3.18
CA SER A 229 -6.11 4.16 -3.68
C SER A 229 -5.78 2.92 -2.85
N GLN A 230 -4.76 2.14 -3.27
CA GLN A 230 -4.23 0.98 -2.55
C GLN A 230 -2.71 0.99 -2.73
N VAL A 231 -1.97 0.56 -1.72
CA VAL A 231 -0.51 0.45 -1.86
C VAL A 231 -0.22 -0.69 -2.83
N TYR A 232 0.54 -0.41 -3.89
CA TYR A 232 0.87 -1.38 -4.93
C TYR A 232 2.40 -1.55 -5.01
N GLY A 233 2.89 -2.69 -4.51
CA GLY A 233 4.32 -3.00 -4.37
C GLY A 233 4.94 -3.72 -5.56
N GLY A 234 4.17 -3.95 -6.63
CA GLY A 234 4.64 -4.72 -7.78
C GLY A 234 5.10 -6.12 -7.36
N VAL A 235 6.17 -6.61 -8.00
CA VAL A 235 6.69 -7.97 -7.79
C VAL A 235 7.28 -8.17 -6.38
N ALA A 236 7.80 -7.11 -5.76
CA ALA A 236 8.48 -7.21 -4.46
C ALA A 236 7.52 -7.56 -3.30
N ALA A 237 6.23 -7.28 -3.47
CA ALA A 237 5.20 -7.60 -2.49
C ALA A 237 4.64 -9.01 -2.63
N GLU A 238 4.99 -9.74 -3.70
CA GLU A 238 4.42 -11.05 -3.96
C GLU A 238 5.04 -12.14 -3.08
N SER A 239 4.20 -13.07 -2.62
CA SER A 239 4.63 -14.32 -1.98
C SER A 239 3.78 -15.49 -2.47
N PRO A 240 4.22 -16.75 -2.30
CA PRO A 240 3.41 -17.92 -2.61
C PRO A 240 2.04 -17.92 -1.92
N GLN A 241 1.97 -17.47 -0.66
CA GLN A 241 0.77 -17.38 0.16
C GLN A 241 -0.20 -16.33 -0.37
N VAL A 242 0.32 -15.16 -0.75
CA VAL A 242 -0.47 -14.10 -1.40
C VAL A 242 -1.04 -14.60 -2.72
N TRP A 243 -0.22 -15.28 -3.53
CA TRP A 243 -0.68 -15.87 -4.78
C TRP A 243 -1.73 -16.98 -4.57
N ASP A 244 -1.61 -17.82 -3.53
CA ASP A 244 -2.66 -18.79 -3.19
C ASP A 244 -3.98 -18.10 -2.86
N ALA A 245 -3.95 -17.03 -2.04
CA ALA A 245 -5.14 -16.27 -1.69
C ALA A 245 -5.80 -15.60 -2.90
N VAL A 246 -5.00 -14.99 -3.79
CA VAL A 246 -5.49 -14.39 -5.04
C VAL A 246 -6.09 -15.46 -5.96
N ASN A 247 -5.39 -16.57 -6.20
CA ASN A 247 -5.85 -17.62 -7.10
C ASN A 247 -7.07 -18.39 -6.56
N SER A 248 -7.13 -18.66 -5.25
CA SER A 248 -8.28 -19.34 -4.62
C SER A 248 -9.53 -18.46 -4.54
N THR A 249 -9.39 -17.15 -4.75
CA THR A 249 -10.49 -16.19 -4.84
C THR A 249 -10.62 -15.57 -6.22
N PHE A 250 -10.10 -16.23 -7.24
CA PHE A 250 -10.11 -15.78 -8.63
C PHE A 250 -11.51 -15.31 -9.04
N GLY A 251 -11.59 -14.08 -9.57
CA GLY A 251 -12.86 -13.48 -10.01
C GLY A 251 -13.88 -13.13 -8.91
N LYS A 252 -13.66 -13.48 -7.64
CA LYS A 252 -14.62 -13.22 -6.56
C LYS A 252 -14.58 -11.74 -6.12
N ILE A 253 -15.74 -11.09 -6.09
CA ILE A 253 -15.97 -9.70 -5.64
C ILE A 253 -17.20 -9.60 -4.73
N LEU A 254 -17.40 -8.44 -4.09
CA LEU A 254 -18.59 -8.09 -3.30
C LEU A 254 -19.54 -7.16 -4.06
N THR A 255 -20.84 -7.37 -3.91
CA THR A 255 -21.91 -6.51 -4.48
C THR A 255 -23.06 -6.28 -3.48
N THR A 256 -23.80 -5.17 -3.63
CA THR A 256 -24.88 -4.75 -2.71
C THR A 256 -26.28 -5.34 -3.00
N GLY A 257 -26.45 -6.22 -3.98
CA GLY A 257 -27.77 -6.78 -4.32
C GLY A 257 -27.72 -8.03 -5.20
N PRO A 258 -28.83 -8.77 -5.35
CA PRO A 258 -28.86 -9.99 -6.16
C PRO A 258 -28.55 -9.66 -7.62
N ALA A 259 -27.78 -10.52 -8.28
CA ALA A 259 -27.59 -10.49 -9.73
C ALA A 259 -28.96 -10.61 -10.41
N GLN A 260 -29.55 -9.49 -10.83
CA GLN A 260 -30.79 -9.54 -11.59
C GLN A 260 -30.48 -10.10 -12.98
N ALA A 261 -30.95 -11.31 -13.28
CA ALA A 261 -30.78 -11.91 -14.60
C ALA A 261 -31.48 -11.03 -15.66
N GLY A 262 -30.72 -10.31 -16.48
CA GLY A 262 -31.28 -9.50 -17.57
C GLY A 262 -30.25 -8.74 -18.41
N ARG A 263 -30.05 -9.24 -19.63
CA ARG A 263 -29.35 -8.70 -20.84
C ARG A 263 -27.88 -8.26 -20.67
N ASP A 264 -26.99 -9.07 -21.24
CA ASP A 264 -25.52 -9.01 -21.20
C ASP A 264 -24.90 -8.97 -19.80
N ALA A 265 -24.86 -10.16 -19.19
CA ALA A 265 -24.32 -10.42 -17.86
C ALA A 265 -22.85 -9.98 -17.64
N ARG A 266 -22.08 -9.71 -18.71
CA ARG A 266 -20.68 -9.25 -18.61
C ARG A 266 -20.55 -7.73 -18.57
N THR A 267 -21.40 -6.99 -19.27
CA THR A 267 -21.33 -5.53 -19.35
C THR A 267 -22.06 -4.85 -18.18
N ASP A 268 -23.00 -5.55 -17.53
CA ASP A 268 -23.85 -5.02 -16.46
C ASP A 268 -23.42 -5.42 -15.02
N MET A 269 -22.46 -6.34 -14.87
CA MET A 269 -22.03 -6.83 -13.54
C MET A 269 -21.23 -5.78 -12.75
N LEU A 270 -20.49 -4.94 -13.49
CA LEU A 270 -19.70 -3.82 -12.99
C LEU A 270 -20.53 -2.57 -12.66
N SER A 271 -21.77 -2.47 -13.17
CA SER A 271 -22.75 -1.42 -12.89
C SER A 271 -23.71 -1.76 -11.74
N ARG A 272 -23.80 -3.04 -11.35
CA ARG A 272 -24.78 -3.51 -10.36
C ARG A 272 -24.19 -3.71 -8.97
N GLY A 273 -24.11 -2.60 -8.24
CA GLY A 273 -23.93 -2.65 -6.80
C GLY A 273 -22.50 -2.88 -6.34
N LEU A 274 -21.49 -2.59 -7.18
CA LEU A 274 -20.15 -2.35 -6.67
C LEU A 274 -20.17 -1.20 -5.67
N PHE A 275 -19.41 -1.36 -4.61
CA PHE A 275 -19.20 -0.34 -3.60
C PHE A 275 -17.70 -0.31 -3.26
N PRO A 276 -17.18 0.78 -2.68
CA PRO A 276 -15.80 0.82 -2.25
C PRO A 276 -15.66 -0.10 -1.04
N ALA A 277 -15.24 -1.35 -1.25
CA ALA A 277 -14.96 -2.31 -0.18
C ALA A 277 -13.73 -1.86 0.63
N TYR A 278 -13.89 -0.78 1.39
CA TYR A 278 -12.83 -0.16 2.18
C TYR A 278 -12.30 -1.14 3.23
N PHE A 279 -11.03 -1.00 3.55
CA PHE A 279 -10.38 -1.77 4.60
C PHE A 279 -9.29 -0.93 5.24
N SER A 280 -8.95 -1.22 6.50
CA SER A 280 -7.88 -0.53 7.21
C SER A 280 -7.23 -1.44 8.26
N SER A 281 -6.03 -1.06 8.71
CA SER A 281 -5.20 -1.87 9.60
C SER A 281 -5.91 -2.32 10.88
N VAL A 282 -6.30 -1.36 11.73
CA VAL A 282 -6.89 -1.65 13.05
C VAL A 282 -8.06 -0.70 13.29
N CYS A 283 -9.29 -1.21 13.36
CA CYS A 283 -10.47 -0.36 13.55
C CYS A 283 -10.55 0.26 14.95
N GLY A 284 -9.91 -0.36 15.95
CA GLY A 284 -9.96 0.06 17.35
C GLY A 284 -11.11 -0.57 18.13
N GLY A 285 -11.70 -1.66 17.67
CA GLY A 285 -12.75 -2.41 18.38
C GLY A 285 -14.15 -2.24 17.80
N HIS A 286 -14.34 -1.29 16.87
CA HIS A 286 -15.56 -1.12 16.09
C HIS A 286 -15.20 -0.46 14.76
N THR A 287 -15.77 -0.93 13.66
CA THR A 287 -15.62 -0.27 12.34
C THR A 287 -16.65 0.87 12.21
N SER A 288 -16.46 1.80 11.29
CA SER A 288 -17.25 3.02 11.20
C SER A 288 -18.14 3.02 9.97
N ASN A 289 -19.27 3.73 10.05
CA ASN A 289 -20.10 4.03 8.89
C ASN A 289 -19.30 4.88 7.89
N SER A 290 -19.41 4.58 6.60
CA SER A 290 -18.74 5.38 5.56
C SER A 290 -19.25 6.83 5.53
N GLN A 291 -20.51 7.07 5.88
CA GLN A 291 -21.12 8.41 5.86
C GLN A 291 -20.45 9.35 6.86
N ASP A 292 -20.07 8.82 8.02
CA ASP A 292 -19.45 9.58 9.11
C ASP A 292 -17.98 9.92 8.84
N VAL A 293 -17.31 9.13 7.99
CA VAL A 293 -15.86 9.25 7.74
C VAL A 293 -15.58 9.89 6.38
N PHE A 294 -16.30 9.46 5.34
CA PHE A 294 -16.09 9.82 3.94
C PHE A 294 -17.28 10.53 3.29
N GLY A 295 -18.41 10.66 4.00
CA GLY A 295 -19.58 11.40 3.51
C GLY A 295 -20.39 10.67 2.43
N ASP A 296 -20.04 9.42 2.11
CA ASP A 296 -20.77 8.54 1.20
C ASP A 296 -21.54 7.47 1.99
N SER A 297 -22.60 6.91 1.41
CA SER A 297 -23.43 5.93 2.10
C SER A 297 -23.63 4.69 1.23
N PHE A 298 -23.24 3.54 1.79
CA PHE A 298 -23.45 2.23 1.18
C PHE A 298 -24.01 1.25 2.21
N GLY A 299 -24.94 0.40 1.76
CA GLY A 299 -25.58 -0.61 2.62
C GLY A 299 -24.58 -1.48 3.40
N PRO A 300 -23.53 -2.03 2.76
CA PRO A 300 -22.52 -2.83 3.47
C PRO A 300 -21.48 -2.05 4.30
N LEU A 301 -21.55 -0.72 4.39
CA LEU A 301 -20.54 0.10 5.07
C LEU A 301 -21.13 0.85 6.27
N GLN A 302 -21.90 0.16 7.13
CA GLN A 302 -22.55 0.76 8.30
C GLN A 302 -21.68 0.78 9.57
N GLY A 303 -20.59 0.01 9.59
CA GLY A 303 -19.79 -0.21 10.80
C GLY A 303 -20.34 -1.38 11.64
N VAL A 304 -19.44 -2.19 12.20
CA VAL A 304 -19.75 -3.37 13.00
C VAL A 304 -18.79 -3.51 14.19
N PRO A 305 -19.23 -4.14 15.31
CA PRO A 305 -18.35 -4.48 16.42
C PRO A 305 -17.21 -5.39 15.97
N CYS A 306 -16.00 -5.14 16.45
CA CYS A 306 -14.82 -5.92 16.05
C CYS A 306 -14.00 -6.32 17.29
N PRO A 307 -14.45 -7.36 18.04
CA PRO A 307 -13.73 -7.83 19.22
C PRO A 307 -12.38 -8.48 18.87
N TYR A 308 -12.19 -8.89 17.62
CA TYR A 308 -11.07 -9.73 17.16
C TYR A 308 -9.75 -8.97 16.99
N CYS A 309 -9.78 -7.65 16.81
CA CYS A 309 -8.59 -6.89 16.44
C CYS A 309 -7.66 -6.54 17.62
N LYS A 310 -8.16 -6.58 18.86
CA LYS A 310 -7.42 -6.17 20.05
C LYS A 310 -6.21 -7.06 20.35
N ASP A 311 -6.41 -8.37 20.24
CA ASP A 311 -5.39 -9.35 20.64
C ASP A 311 -4.45 -9.72 19.47
N VAL A 312 -4.79 -9.29 18.25
CA VAL A 312 -3.94 -9.44 17.05
C VAL A 312 -3.06 -8.22 16.83
N ALA A 313 -3.63 -7.02 17.00
CA ALA A 313 -2.90 -5.79 16.76
C ALA A 313 -1.76 -5.61 17.78
N ARG A 314 -0.60 -5.14 17.32
CA ARG A 314 0.47 -4.72 18.23
C ARG A 314 -0.08 -3.65 19.18
N LEU A 315 0.27 -3.74 20.47
CA LEU A 315 -0.28 -2.87 21.51
C LEU A 315 -0.17 -1.38 21.16
N GLY A 316 0.99 -0.93 20.64
CA GLY A 316 1.21 0.47 20.23
C GLY A 316 0.49 0.92 18.95
N LEU A 317 -0.14 -0.01 18.23
CA LEU A 317 -1.02 0.30 17.08
C LEU A 317 -2.48 0.31 17.53
N PHE A 318 -2.85 -0.61 18.41
CA PHE A 318 -4.18 -0.64 18.99
C PHE A 318 -4.40 0.52 19.96
N PHE A 319 -3.46 0.78 20.87
CA PHE A 319 -3.42 1.95 21.77
C PHE A 319 -2.18 2.76 21.44
N TRP A 320 -2.33 3.82 20.66
CA TRP A 320 -1.21 4.66 20.25
C TRP A 320 -0.98 5.82 21.24
N PRO A 321 0.29 6.23 21.45
CA PRO A 321 0.65 7.21 22.47
C PRO A 321 0.24 8.64 22.07
N MET A 322 0.31 9.59 23.02
CA MET A 322 0.01 10.99 22.75
C MET A 322 0.73 11.52 21.51
N ALA A 323 -0.02 12.15 20.60
CA ALA A 323 0.52 12.90 19.47
C ALA A 323 0.35 14.41 19.73
N GLN A 324 1.36 15.22 19.41
CA GLN A 324 1.38 16.65 19.65
C GLN A 324 1.65 17.41 18.35
N PHE A 325 0.94 18.52 18.15
CA PHE A 325 1.10 19.41 17.00
C PHE A 325 0.98 20.87 17.45
N SER A 326 1.91 21.73 17.02
CA SER A 326 1.84 23.17 17.28
C SER A 326 0.75 23.84 16.45
N ARG A 327 0.27 25.02 16.89
CA ARG A 327 -0.67 25.84 16.11
C ARG A 327 -0.19 26.13 14.70
N LYS A 328 1.10 26.45 14.55
CA LYS A 328 1.71 26.71 13.26
C LYS A 328 1.62 25.49 12.34
N THR A 329 2.03 24.32 12.81
CA THR A 329 1.99 23.09 11.99
C THR A 329 0.58 22.75 11.55
N VAL A 330 -0.39 22.81 12.47
CA VAL A 330 -1.81 22.55 12.13
C VAL A 330 -2.31 23.54 11.09
N THR A 331 -2.06 24.84 11.29
CA THR A 331 -2.51 25.90 10.38
C THR A 331 -1.89 25.77 8.99
N ASP A 332 -0.57 25.58 8.92
CA ASP A 332 0.15 25.44 7.65
C ASP A 332 -0.37 24.24 6.86
N GLN A 333 -0.50 23.08 7.50
CA GLN A 333 -0.95 21.85 6.84
C GLN A 333 -2.41 21.95 6.38
N LEU A 334 -3.29 22.49 7.23
CA LEU A 334 -4.69 22.68 6.88
C LEU A 334 -4.87 23.66 5.73
N THR A 335 -4.16 24.79 5.73
CA THR A 335 -4.28 25.80 4.67
C THR A 335 -3.57 25.41 3.37
N ALA A 336 -2.53 24.57 3.45
CA ALA A 336 -1.92 23.95 2.28
C ALA A 336 -2.90 22.99 1.58
N ARG A 337 -3.61 22.16 2.35
CA ARG A 337 -4.59 21.20 1.80
C ARG A 337 -5.92 21.83 1.42
N TYR A 338 -6.40 22.80 2.21
CA TYR A 338 -7.67 23.49 2.02
C TYR A 338 -7.45 25.01 1.99
N PRO A 339 -7.09 25.59 0.82
CA PRO A 339 -6.76 27.01 0.71
C PRO A 339 -7.83 27.98 1.23
N LYS A 340 -9.11 27.57 1.21
CA LYS A 340 -10.22 28.34 1.80
C LYS A 340 -10.03 28.66 3.29
N LEU A 341 -9.34 27.79 4.03
CA LEU A 341 -9.13 27.96 5.47
C LEU A 341 -8.19 29.12 5.80
N LYS A 342 -7.47 29.68 4.82
CA LYS A 342 -6.68 30.90 5.01
C LYS A 342 -7.53 32.08 5.52
N ALA A 343 -8.83 32.09 5.22
CA ALA A 343 -9.76 33.11 5.72
C ALA A 343 -9.91 33.10 7.26
N LEU A 344 -9.56 32.00 7.94
CA LEU A 344 -9.59 31.89 9.40
C LEU A 344 -8.39 32.59 10.06
N GLY A 345 -7.32 32.90 9.32
CA GLY A 345 -6.03 33.23 9.94
C GLY A 345 -5.41 32.00 10.60
N GLU A 346 -4.66 32.20 11.68
CA GLU A 346 -4.09 31.09 12.44
C GLU A 346 -5.20 30.33 13.18
N ILE A 347 -5.15 29.00 13.18
CA ILE A 347 -6.11 28.19 13.93
C ILE A 347 -5.78 28.34 15.42
N ARG A 348 -6.76 28.79 16.21
CA ARG A 348 -6.62 28.95 17.67
C ARG A 348 -7.41 27.92 18.48
N GLU A 349 -8.39 27.27 17.86
CA GLU A 349 -9.24 26.26 18.52
C GLU A 349 -9.62 25.14 17.54
N ILE A 350 -9.62 23.92 18.05
CA ILE A 350 -10.20 22.73 17.41
C ILE A 350 -11.23 22.18 18.41
N ALA A 351 -12.50 22.39 18.13
CA ALA A 351 -13.59 21.86 18.93
C ALA A 351 -14.17 20.61 18.28
N VAL A 352 -14.49 19.59 19.10
CA VAL A 352 -15.26 18.43 18.64
C VAL A 352 -16.68 18.90 18.36
N ALA A 353 -17.13 18.76 17.12
CA ALA A 353 -18.47 19.15 16.70
C ALA A 353 -19.41 17.94 16.66
N ASP A 354 -18.90 16.76 16.31
CA ASP A 354 -19.67 15.52 16.29
C ASP A 354 -18.76 14.29 16.46
N GLN A 355 -19.33 13.22 17.02
CA GLN A 355 -18.66 11.95 17.28
C GLN A 355 -19.65 10.80 17.40
N VAL A 356 -19.20 9.58 17.10
CA VAL A 356 -19.94 8.35 17.40
C VAL A 356 -19.40 7.74 18.67
N ASP A 357 -20.28 7.43 19.62
CA ASP A 357 -19.94 6.79 20.88
C ASP A 357 -20.17 5.28 20.82
N TYR A 358 -19.13 4.51 21.15
CA TYR A 358 -19.17 3.05 21.27
C TYR A 358 -19.09 2.59 22.73
N GLY A 359 -19.37 3.50 23.68
CA GLY A 359 -19.38 3.27 25.12
C GLY A 359 -17.99 3.36 25.76
N GLN A 360 -17.06 2.49 25.35
CA GLN A 360 -15.69 2.49 25.91
C GLN A 360 -14.77 3.55 25.27
N PHE A 361 -15.12 4.01 24.08
CA PHE A 361 -14.38 5.01 23.32
C PHE A 361 -15.33 5.67 22.33
N SER A 362 -14.96 6.86 21.88
CA SER A 362 -15.69 7.58 20.83
C SER A 362 -14.78 7.84 19.65
N ARG A 363 -15.33 7.84 18.44
CA ARG A 363 -14.62 8.22 17.23
C ARG A 363 -15.12 9.59 16.78
N LEU A 364 -14.21 10.54 16.65
CA LEU A 364 -14.54 11.87 16.17
C LEU A 364 -14.94 11.78 14.69
N THR A 365 -16.04 12.43 14.32
CA THR A 365 -16.57 12.46 12.94
C THR A 365 -16.49 13.86 12.36
N LYS A 366 -16.71 14.90 13.17
CA LYS A 366 -16.66 16.30 12.74
C LYS A 366 -15.96 17.19 13.77
N ILE A 367 -15.18 18.14 13.27
CA ILE A 367 -14.52 19.17 14.07
C ILE A 367 -14.91 20.56 13.57
N ARG A 368 -14.93 21.52 14.49
CA ARG A 368 -15.08 22.94 14.21
C ARG A 368 -13.76 23.65 14.47
N LEU A 369 -13.28 24.39 13.49
CA LEU A 369 -12.08 25.21 13.55
C LEU A 369 -12.47 26.65 13.87
N VAL A 370 -11.74 27.28 14.79
CA VAL A 370 -11.87 28.71 15.07
C VAL A 370 -10.54 29.39 14.80
N GLY A 371 -10.59 30.45 14.01
CA GLY A 371 -9.43 31.23 13.61
C GLY A 371 -9.17 32.45 14.49
N THR A 372 -7.97 33.03 14.39
CA THR A 372 -7.63 34.32 15.01
C THR A 372 -8.42 35.49 14.43
N THR A 373 -8.99 35.36 13.23
CA THR A 373 -9.91 36.37 12.64
C THR A 373 -11.31 36.36 13.27
N GLY A 374 -11.59 35.43 14.19
CA GLY A 374 -12.92 35.22 14.77
C GLY A 374 -13.87 34.40 13.88
N LYS A 375 -13.48 34.10 12.64
CA LYS A 375 -14.26 33.22 11.74
C LYS A 375 -14.15 31.76 12.15
N THR A 376 -15.11 30.95 11.69
CA THR A 376 -15.14 29.50 11.90
C THR A 376 -15.39 28.75 10.60
N ASP A 377 -14.92 27.50 10.54
CA ASP A 377 -15.26 26.52 9.48
C ASP A 377 -15.32 25.13 10.12
N SER A 378 -15.80 24.12 9.41
CA SER A 378 -15.86 22.73 9.87
C SER A 378 -15.21 21.78 8.87
N LEU A 379 -14.63 20.70 9.40
CA LEU A 379 -14.10 19.59 8.60
C LEU A 379 -14.58 18.27 9.19
N ARG A 380 -14.55 17.21 8.38
CA ARG A 380 -14.58 15.86 8.94
C ARG A 380 -13.32 15.63 9.75
N ALA A 381 -13.41 14.85 10.82
CA ALA A 381 -12.26 14.56 11.65
C ALA A 381 -11.16 13.80 10.86
N GLU A 382 -11.55 12.97 9.90
CA GLU A 382 -10.60 12.26 9.03
C GLU A 382 -9.85 13.22 8.09
N ASP A 383 -10.52 14.27 7.60
CA ASP A 383 -9.90 15.31 6.79
C ASP A 383 -8.88 16.12 7.61
N LEU A 384 -9.17 16.40 8.88
CA LEU A 384 -8.21 17.00 9.81
C LEU A 384 -6.99 16.07 9.99
N ARG A 385 -7.24 14.79 10.31
CA ARG A 385 -6.19 13.79 10.56
C ARG A 385 -5.21 13.69 9.40
N LEU A 386 -5.74 13.50 8.19
CA LEU A 386 -4.93 13.35 6.98
C LEU A 386 -4.29 14.65 6.51
N ALA A 387 -4.81 15.82 6.90
CA ALA A 387 -4.14 17.08 6.65
C ALA A 387 -2.91 17.24 7.53
N ILE A 388 -3.05 17.07 8.86
CA ILE A 388 -1.98 17.39 9.82
C ILE A 388 -0.93 16.27 9.94
N ASP A 389 -1.31 15.03 9.64
CA ASP A 389 -0.39 13.90 9.52
C ASP A 389 -0.78 13.00 8.34
N PRO A 390 -0.42 13.38 7.09
CA PRO A 390 -0.72 12.60 5.90
C PRO A 390 -0.18 11.17 5.94
N SER A 391 0.88 10.93 6.73
CA SER A 391 1.46 9.59 6.89
C SER A 391 0.65 8.68 7.81
N GLY A 392 -0.23 9.26 8.65
CA GLY A 392 -0.96 8.55 9.69
C GLY A 392 -0.06 7.81 10.70
N ARG A 393 1.22 8.19 10.83
CA ARG A 393 2.17 7.49 11.71
C ARG A 393 2.10 8.00 13.15
N LYS A 394 1.87 9.30 13.35
CA LYS A 394 1.69 9.94 14.66
C LYS A 394 0.21 9.94 15.07
N LEU A 395 -0.65 10.48 14.21
CA LEU A 395 -2.11 10.48 14.42
C LEU A 395 -2.75 9.37 13.59
N LYS A 396 -2.84 8.18 14.20
CA LYS A 396 -3.18 6.95 13.50
C LYS A 396 -4.65 6.82 13.13
N SER A 397 -5.55 7.43 13.91
CA SER A 397 -7.00 7.40 13.68
C SER A 397 -7.67 8.65 14.28
N THR A 398 -8.99 8.75 14.13
CA THR A 398 -9.81 9.78 14.79
C THR A 398 -10.43 9.31 16.13
N ILE A 399 -10.01 8.15 16.65
CA ILE A 399 -10.37 7.71 18.01
C ILE A 399 -9.35 8.30 18.97
N CYS A 400 -9.67 9.47 19.52
CA CYS A 400 -8.81 10.20 20.44
C CYS A 400 -9.57 11.34 21.13
N ARG A 401 -8.96 11.93 22.14
CA ARG A 401 -9.39 13.20 22.72
C ARG A 401 -8.44 14.32 22.30
N ILE A 402 -8.98 15.47 21.90
CA ILE A 402 -8.19 16.64 21.53
C ILE A 402 -8.21 17.60 22.72
N VAL A 403 -7.03 17.98 23.22
CA VAL A 403 -6.89 18.95 24.32
C VAL A 403 -5.88 20.03 23.95
N PRO A 404 -6.05 21.28 24.44
CA PRO A 404 -5.00 22.29 24.38
C PRO A 404 -3.73 21.78 25.07
N TRP A 405 -2.57 21.96 24.43
CA TRP A 405 -1.29 21.52 24.97
C TRP A 405 -0.16 22.39 24.43
N GLY A 406 0.57 23.07 25.33
CA GLY A 406 1.62 24.02 24.95
C GLY A 406 1.07 25.12 24.05
N ASP A 407 1.70 25.32 22.89
CA ASP A 407 1.28 26.28 21.86
C ASP A 407 0.34 25.69 20.81
N GLY A 408 -0.24 24.49 21.05
CA GLY A 408 -1.07 23.77 20.10
C GLY A 408 -1.99 22.77 20.78
N TRP A 409 -1.99 21.52 20.28
CA TRP A 409 -2.88 20.47 20.75
C TRP A 409 -2.17 19.14 20.97
N ALA A 410 -2.67 18.40 21.96
CA ALA A 410 -2.37 17.00 22.18
C ALA A 410 -3.60 16.14 21.82
N PHE A 411 -3.33 15.02 21.15
CA PHE A 411 -4.28 13.97 20.81
C PHE A 411 -4.00 12.79 21.73
N LEU A 412 -4.92 12.51 22.65
CA LEU A 412 -4.76 11.59 23.77
C LEU A 412 -5.66 10.34 23.63
N SER A 413 -5.32 9.29 24.39
CA SER A 413 -6.12 8.05 24.47
C SER A 413 -6.40 7.43 23.10
N GLY A 414 -5.38 7.45 22.26
CA GLY A 414 -5.49 7.06 20.87
C GLY A 414 -5.76 5.58 20.66
N ARG A 415 -6.68 5.23 19.75
CA ARG A 415 -7.00 3.82 19.46
C ARG A 415 -7.10 3.50 17.97
N GLY A 416 -6.61 2.34 17.55
CA GLY A 416 -6.67 1.87 16.17
C GLY A 416 -5.78 2.66 15.18
N TRP A 417 -5.72 2.16 13.94
CA TRP A 417 -4.92 2.73 12.86
C TRP A 417 -5.68 2.62 11.53
N GLY A 418 -5.97 3.79 10.95
CA GLY A 418 -6.66 3.95 9.68
C GLY A 418 -8.08 4.50 9.86
N HIS A 419 -8.75 4.68 8.72
CA HIS A 419 -10.07 5.29 8.66
C HIS A 419 -11.15 4.42 9.32
N GLY A 420 -10.94 3.11 9.49
CA GLY A 420 -11.83 2.24 10.26
C GLY A 420 -13.14 1.86 9.58
N VAL A 421 -13.32 2.13 8.29
CA VAL A 421 -14.52 1.80 7.50
C VAL A 421 -14.33 0.45 6.81
N GLY A 422 -15.38 -0.37 6.76
CA GLY A 422 -15.34 -1.70 6.14
C GLY A 422 -14.49 -2.69 6.93
N MET A 423 -13.62 -3.45 6.26
CA MET A 423 -12.88 -4.55 6.88
C MET A 423 -11.70 -4.09 7.74
N CYS A 424 -11.62 -4.59 8.97
CA CYS A 424 -10.44 -4.44 9.81
C CYS A 424 -9.44 -5.57 9.52
N GLN A 425 -8.24 -5.26 9.04
CA GLN A 425 -7.23 -6.27 8.68
C GLN A 425 -6.83 -7.14 9.89
N CYS A 426 -6.44 -6.54 11.02
CA CYS A 426 -6.14 -7.31 12.24
C CYS A 426 -7.38 -8.04 12.79
N GLY A 427 -8.58 -7.54 12.52
CA GLY A 427 -9.81 -8.20 12.92
C GLY A 427 -10.13 -9.43 12.05
N ALA A 428 -9.93 -9.33 10.74
CA ALA A 428 -10.01 -10.45 9.80
C ALA A 428 -9.02 -11.57 10.17
N GLU A 429 -7.78 -11.21 10.50
CA GLU A 429 -6.79 -12.14 11.05
C GLU A 429 -7.26 -12.78 12.36
N GLY A 430 -7.84 -11.99 13.28
CA GLY A 430 -8.36 -12.53 14.54
C GLY A 430 -9.52 -13.50 14.35
N MET A 431 -10.42 -13.21 13.41
CA MET A 431 -11.50 -14.13 13.02
C MET A 431 -10.95 -15.40 12.37
N ALA A 432 -9.96 -15.27 11.48
CA ALA A 432 -9.34 -16.40 10.81
C ALA A 432 -8.61 -17.33 11.80
N ARG A 433 -7.89 -16.78 12.80
CA ARG A 433 -7.29 -17.56 13.91
C ARG A 433 -8.32 -18.31 14.75
N GLN A 434 -9.56 -17.84 14.76
CA GLN A 434 -10.69 -18.50 15.43
C GLN A 434 -11.44 -19.46 14.49
N GLY A 435 -10.91 -19.73 13.29
CA GLY A 435 -11.46 -20.70 12.34
C GLY A 435 -12.49 -20.13 11.36
N SER A 436 -12.72 -18.81 11.34
CA SER A 436 -13.64 -18.21 10.37
C SER A 436 -13.10 -18.32 8.94
N THR A 437 -14.00 -18.64 8.01
CA THR A 437 -13.75 -18.62 6.56
C THR A 437 -13.67 -17.20 6.01
N ALA A 438 -13.08 -17.03 4.83
CA ALA A 438 -13.06 -15.74 4.14
C ALA A 438 -14.48 -15.20 3.90
N GLU A 439 -15.42 -16.07 3.55
CA GLU A 439 -16.83 -15.74 3.37
C GLU A 439 -17.47 -15.19 4.67
N GLU A 440 -17.19 -15.80 5.83
CA GLU A 440 -17.68 -15.33 7.13
C GLU A 440 -17.06 -14.00 7.55
N ILE A 441 -15.76 -13.83 7.32
CA ILE A 441 -15.03 -12.58 7.56
C ILE A 441 -15.65 -11.45 6.73
N LEU A 442 -15.83 -11.67 5.43
CA LEU A 442 -16.41 -10.68 4.52
C LEU A 442 -17.86 -10.35 4.90
N LYS A 443 -18.66 -11.36 5.24
CA LYS A 443 -20.06 -11.16 5.69
C LYS A 443 -20.14 -10.36 6.98
N HIS A 444 -19.19 -10.53 7.90
CA HIS A 444 -19.13 -9.75 9.13
C HIS A 444 -18.82 -8.27 8.85
N TYR A 445 -17.79 -7.99 8.05
CA TYR A 445 -17.36 -6.61 7.79
C TYR A 445 -18.17 -5.84 6.74
N TYR A 446 -18.86 -6.56 5.85
CA TYR A 446 -19.67 -6.00 4.79
C TYR A 446 -21.10 -6.58 4.85
N PRO A 447 -21.88 -6.28 5.89
CA PRO A 447 -23.19 -6.88 6.10
C PRO A 447 -24.12 -6.61 4.91
N GLY A 448 -24.77 -7.67 4.42
CA GLY A 448 -25.67 -7.60 3.27
C GLY A 448 -24.98 -7.62 1.90
N ALA A 449 -23.65 -7.60 1.84
CA ALA A 449 -22.93 -7.82 0.59
C ALA A 449 -22.98 -9.30 0.16
N GLN A 450 -22.98 -9.54 -1.14
CA GLN A 450 -22.95 -10.88 -1.75
C GLN A 450 -21.64 -11.09 -2.51
N ILE A 451 -21.09 -12.30 -2.39
CA ILE A 451 -19.92 -12.71 -3.18
C ILE A 451 -20.41 -13.24 -4.52
N VAL A 452 -19.88 -12.67 -5.61
CA VAL A 452 -20.18 -13.06 -7.00
C VAL A 452 -18.87 -13.23 -7.78
N SER A 453 -18.86 -14.03 -8.86
CA SER A 453 -17.70 -14.22 -9.73
C SER A 453 -17.88 -13.45 -11.05
N VAL A 454 -16.89 -12.64 -11.44
CA VAL A 454 -17.00 -11.74 -12.61
C VAL A 454 -16.47 -12.31 -13.93
N TYR A 455 -15.84 -13.48 -13.92
CA TYR A 455 -15.42 -14.21 -15.11
C TYR A 455 -15.25 -15.69 -14.79
#